data_AF-A0A535YCE8-F1
#
_entry.id   AF-A0A535YCE8-F1
#
_cell.length_a   1.000
_cell.length_b   1.000
_cell.length_c   1.000
_cell.angle_alpha   90.00
_cell.angle_beta   90.00
_cell.angle_gamma   90.00
#
_symmetry.space_group_name_H-M   'P 1'
#
loop_
_entity.id
_entity.type
_entity.pdbx_description
1 polymer ?
#
loop_
_entity_poly.entity_id
_entity_poly.type
_entity_poly.pdbx_seq_one_letter_code
_entity_poly.pdbx_strand_id
1 'polypeptide(L)'
;MTQTDVPPDLHPTPREPQQIVVAAPSRSLLGTAVQAVVLLLLLSILAAVVLVLFAVVAFVNVPGQVAGGVGSQLGGVAAQASRAVSGAQQALQNATDPNHPPSGLTYDNELASLQVWHVGDGLPGGSEYVLTLQGIKRREGADSPDTALYAVVHAQLRQPRETRLLGQLVRSDADPHDLVVYKGETFRIGHALYRVNWISQDEASLAAGALRHPDAATQSLKFDYP
;
A
#
# COMPACT_ATOMS: atom_id res chain seq x y z
N MET A 1 3.10 96.88 -21.68
CA MET A 1 4.27 96.44 -20.89
C MET A 1 3.81 96.30 -19.44
N THR A 2 3.55 95.08 -19.00
CA THR A 2 3.47 94.74 -17.57
C THR A 2 3.90 93.29 -17.44
N GLN A 3 4.92 93.11 -16.63
CA GLN A 3 5.88 92.01 -16.62
C GLN A 3 5.39 90.90 -15.70
N THR A 4 5.52 89.66 -16.20
CA THR A 4 5.21 88.40 -15.54
C THR A 4 6.17 88.17 -14.37
N ASP A 5 5.66 87.86 -13.18
CA ASP A 5 6.45 87.44 -12.03
C ASP A 5 6.06 86.00 -11.67
N VAL A 6 7.01 85.07 -11.84
CA VAL A 6 6.89 83.65 -11.52
C VAL A 6 7.87 83.37 -10.38
N PRO A 7 7.43 82.85 -9.22
CA PRO A 7 8.33 82.57 -8.10
C PRO A 7 9.17 81.28 -8.33
N PRO A 8 10.37 81.20 -7.73
CA PRO A 8 11.45 80.30 -8.14
C PRO A 8 11.43 78.91 -7.50
N ASP A 9 12.11 77.98 -8.18
CA ASP A 9 12.30 76.57 -7.89
C ASP A 9 12.79 76.24 -6.46
N LEU A 10 12.13 75.27 -5.82
CA LEU A 10 12.55 74.62 -4.58
C LEU A 10 13.55 73.49 -4.88
N HIS A 11 14.83 73.71 -4.56
CA HIS A 11 15.81 72.63 -4.47
C HIS A 11 15.57 71.77 -3.21
N PRO A 12 15.47 70.42 -3.31
CA PRO A 12 15.44 69.56 -2.13
C PRO A 12 16.85 69.42 -1.54
N THR A 13 17.00 69.68 -0.24
CA THR A 13 18.23 69.46 0.53
C THR A 13 18.50 67.95 0.68
N PRO A 14 19.78 67.50 0.62
CA PRO A 14 20.13 66.10 0.85
C PRO A 14 19.96 65.75 2.33
N ARG A 15 19.18 64.70 2.63
CA ARG A 15 19.06 64.12 3.97
C ARG A 15 20.34 63.40 4.35
N GLU A 16 21.00 63.82 5.43
CA GLU A 16 22.04 63.04 6.07
C GLU A 16 21.46 61.72 6.61
N PRO A 17 22.07 60.56 6.30
CA PRO A 17 21.63 59.29 6.86
C PRO A 17 21.99 59.24 8.35
N GLN A 18 20.98 59.27 9.22
CA GLN A 18 21.15 58.94 10.63
C GLN A 18 21.69 57.51 10.75
N GLN A 19 22.96 57.40 11.15
CA GLN A 19 23.61 56.14 11.47
C GLN A 19 22.97 55.57 12.76
N ILE A 20 22.02 54.66 12.59
CA ILE A 20 21.47 53.87 13.71
C ILE A 20 22.56 52.87 14.11
N VAL A 21 23.32 53.19 15.16
CA VAL A 21 24.23 52.24 15.81
C VAL A 21 23.38 51.25 16.59
N VAL A 22 23.06 50.11 15.98
CA VAL A 22 22.44 48.98 16.67
C VAL A 22 23.49 48.37 17.60
N ALA A 23 23.33 48.62 18.91
CA ALA A 23 24.13 47.96 19.93
C ALA A 23 23.93 46.44 19.83
N ALA A 24 25.03 45.69 19.71
CA ALA A 24 24.99 44.23 19.68
C ALA A 24 24.37 43.71 21.00
N PRO A 25 23.42 42.74 20.94
CA PRO A 25 22.78 42.22 22.13
C PRO A 25 23.80 41.54 23.04
N SER A 26 23.80 41.93 24.31
CA SER A 26 24.62 41.32 25.36
C SER A 26 24.27 39.83 25.45
N ARG A 27 25.25 38.96 25.21
CA ARG A 27 25.10 37.51 25.31
C ARG A 27 24.84 37.16 26.78
N SER A 28 23.57 37.00 27.13
CA SER A 28 23.14 36.61 28.47
C SER A 28 23.66 35.20 28.78
N LEU A 29 24.40 35.05 29.89
CA LEU A 29 24.93 33.77 30.38
C LEU A 29 23.82 32.72 30.58
N LEU A 30 22.60 33.19 30.87
CA LEU A 30 21.39 32.36 30.97
C LEU A 30 21.00 31.77 29.61
N GLY A 31 21.15 32.56 28.53
CA GLY A 31 20.87 32.10 27.16
C GLY A 31 21.82 30.99 26.72
N THR A 32 23.11 31.11 27.05
CA THR A 32 24.09 30.04 26.81
C THR A 32 23.83 28.79 27.65
N ALA A 33 23.37 28.92 28.90
CA ALA A 33 23.03 27.77 29.74
C ALA A 33 21.79 27.02 29.22
N VAL A 34 20.74 27.75 28.83
CA VAL A 34 19.55 27.16 28.20
C VAL A 34 19.91 26.50 26.88
N GLN A 35 20.75 27.13 26.06
CA GLN A 35 21.19 26.56 24.79
C GLN A 35 22.03 25.30 24.99
N ALA A 36 22.86 25.22 26.02
CA ALA A 36 23.61 24.02 26.37
C ALA A 36 22.69 22.87 26.84
N VAL A 37 21.64 23.16 27.61
CA VAL A 37 20.65 22.16 28.03
C VAL A 37 19.85 21.65 26.84
N VAL A 38 19.41 22.53 25.94
CA VAL A 38 18.70 22.14 24.70
C VAL A 38 19.60 21.30 23.80
N LEU A 39 20.88 21.66 23.67
CA LEU A 39 21.85 20.87 22.92
C LEU A 39 22.05 19.47 23.52
N LEU A 40 22.20 19.36 24.85
CA LEU A 40 22.32 18.09 25.55
C LEU A 40 21.08 17.21 25.39
N LEU A 41 19.89 17.82 25.42
CA LEU A 41 18.63 17.12 25.20
C LEU A 41 18.50 16.62 23.75
N LEU A 42 18.89 17.44 22.77
CA LEU A 42 18.94 16.99 21.37
C LEU A 42 19.95 15.86 21.18
N LEU A 43 21.12 15.95 21.82
CA LEU A 43 22.14 14.93 21.75
C LEU A 43 21.68 13.61 22.38
N SER A 44 20.95 13.67 23.49
CA SER A 44 20.41 12.48 24.16
C SER A 44 19.29 11.83 23.34
N ILE A 45 18.42 12.61 22.70
CA ILE A 45 17.42 12.11 21.74
C ILE A 45 18.11 11.44 20.56
N LEU A 46 19.14 12.09 19.98
CA LEU A 46 19.90 11.52 18.87
C LEU A 46 20.56 10.20 19.26
N ALA A 47 21.20 10.14 20.44
CA ALA A 47 21.81 8.93 20.96
C ALA A 47 20.75 7.81 21.16
N ALA A 48 19.57 8.14 21.69
CA ALA A 48 18.47 7.20 21.85
C ALA A 48 17.98 6.66 20.50
N VAL A 49 17.81 7.51 19.49
CA VAL A 49 17.43 7.10 18.13
C VAL A 49 18.48 6.18 17.52
N VAL A 50 19.77 6.52 17.63
CA VAL A 50 20.87 5.66 17.15
C VAL A 50 20.86 4.31 17.86
N LEU A 51 20.60 4.29 19.18
CA LEU A 51 20.54 3.05 19.96
C LEU A 51 19.35 2.18 19.52
N VAL A 52 18.18 2.78 19.26
CA VAL A 52 17.01 2.08 18.71
C VAL A 52 17.32 1.51 17.32
N LEU A 53 17.95 2.30 16.44
CA LEU A 53 18.36 1.83 15.11
C LEU A 53 19.35 0.66 15.20
N PHE A 54 20.33 0.74 16.11
CA PHE A 54 21.29 -0.35 16.34
C PHE A 54 20.61 -1.60 16.91
N ALA A 55 19.66 -1.44 17.83
CA ALA A 55 18.87 -2.55 18.36
C ALA A 55 18.09 -3.25 17.24
N VAL A 56 17.46 -2.49 16.33
CA VAL A 56 16.75 -3.05 15.17
C VAL A 56 17.70 -3.82 14.25
N VAL A 57 18.90 -3.29 13.95
CA VAL A 57 19.90 -4.00 13.12
C VAL A 57 20.42 -5.26 13.80
N ALA A 58 20.62 -5.24 15.12
CA ALA A 58 21.05 -6.41 15.88
C ALA A 58 20.02 -7.56 15.83
N PHE A 59 18.73 -7.25 15.76
CA PHE A 59 17.68 -8.26 15.60
C PHE A 59 17.58 -8.84 14.17
N VAL A 60 17.96 -8.08 13.15
CA VAL A 60 17.90 -8.54 11.74
C VAL A 60 19.08 -9.45 11.36
N ASN A 61 20.20 -9.34 12.07
CA ASN A 61 21.44 -10.08 11.75
C ASN A 61 21.71 -11.30 12.64
N VAL A 62 20.74 -11.86 13.35
CA VAL A 62 20.92 -13.13 14.08
C VAL A 62 20.77 -14.30 13.10
N PRO A 63 21.86 -14.96 12.65
CA PRO A 63 21.76 -16.13 11.79
C PRO A 63 21.52 -17.34 12.70
N GLY A 64 20.27 -17.79 12.76
CA GLY A 64 19.90 -19.12 13.23
C GLY A 64 20.14 -19.40 14.71
N GLN A 65 19.10 -19.17 15.54
CA GLN A 65 18.73 -20.04 16.67
C GLN A 65 17.52 -19.44 17.41
N VAL A 66 16.30 -19.86 17.04
CA VAL A 66 15.29 -20.23 18.05
C VAL A 66 14.29 -21.20 17.42
N ALA A 67 14.51 -22.47 17.72
CA ALA A 67 13.47 -23.47 17.71
C ALA A 67 12.66 -23.32 19.02
N GLY A 68 11.34 -23.40 18.93
CA GLY A 68 10.47 -23.78 20.04
C GLY A 68 9.70 -22.66 20.75
N GLY A 69 8.39 -22.62 20.46
CA GLY A 69 7.38 -22.38 21.50
C GLY A 69 6.90 -20.95 21.72
N VAL A 70 5.65 -20.72 21.31
CA VAL A 70 4.71 -19.70 21.83
C VAL A 70 5.05 -18.23 21.50
N GLY A 71 4.47 -17.69 20.41
CA GLY A 71 4.49 -16.24 20.17
C GLY A 71 4.05 -15.71 18.81
N SER A 72 3.43 -16.51 17.93
CA SER A 72 3.23 -16.15 16.52
C SER A 72 1.98 -15.29 16.19
N GLN A 73 1.46 -14.49 17.11
CA GLN A 73 0.26 -13.67 16.86
C GLN A 73 0.45 -12.14 16.94
N LEU A 74 1.65 -11.61 17.18
CA LEU A 74 1.83 -10.16 17.37
C LEU A 74 2.83 -9.47 16.40
N GLY A 75 3.45 -10.21 15.47
CA GLY A 75 4.51 -9.67 14.59
C GLY A 75 4.05 -9.10 13.24
N GLY A 76 2.77 -9.17 12.89
CA GLY A 76 2.30 -8.88 11.51
C GLY A 76 1.83 -7.44 11.23
N VAL A 77 1.61 -6.61 12.24
CA VAL A 77 0.86 -5.34 12.07
C VAL A 77 1.78 -4.10 11.94
N ALA A 78 3.07 -4.22 12.25
CA ALA A 78 3.99 -3.07 12.23
C ALA A 78 4.65 -2.79 10.86
N ALA A 79 4.71 -3.77 9.95
CA ALA A 79 5.38 -3.62 8.65
C ALA A 79 4.57 -2.87 7.58
N GLN A 80 3.32 -2.48 7.88
CA GLN A 80 2.38 -1.93 6.90
C GLN A 80 2.17 -0.41 7.02
N ALA A 81 2.67 0.23 8.08
CA ALA A 81 2.45 1.66 8.33
C ALA A 81 3.52 2.60 7.71
N SER A 82 4.75 2.12 7.50
CA SER A 82 5.89 3.00 7.14
C SER A 82 6.03 3.30 5.63
N ARG A 83 5.23 2.67 4.75
CA ARG A 83 5.22 2.96 3.31
C ARG A 83 4.15 3.98 2.87
N ALA A 84 3.35 4.51 3.80
CA ALA A 84 2.18 5.32 3.48
C ALA A 84 2.46 6.84 3.27
N VAL A 85 3.61 7.37 3.70
CA VAL A 85 3.79 8.84 3.79
C VAL A 85 4.50 9.47 2.59
N SER A 86 5.29 8.71 1.82
CA SER A 86 6.01 9.22 0.64
C SER A 86 5.31 9.01 -0.70
N GLY A 87 4.14 8.36 -0.74
CA GLY A 87 3.42 8.02 -1.99
C GLY A 87 2.40 9.06 -2.49
N ALA A 88 2.10 10.11 -1.72
CA ALA A 88 0.97 10.99 -2.01
C ALA A 88 1.16 11.89 -3.25
N GLN A 89 2.39 12.23 -3.64
CA GLN A 89 2.66 13.06 -4.83
C GLN A 89 2.83 12.23 -6.12
N GLN A 90 3.22 10.95 -6.01
CA GLN A 90 3.38 10.04 -7.15
C GLN A 90 2.07 9.31 -7.50
N ALA A 91 1.15 9.15 -6.54
CA ALA A 91 -0.17 8.54 -6.72
C ALA A 91 -1.09 9.33 -7.68
N LEU A 92 -0.90 10.65 -7.82
CA LEU A 92 -1.70 11.48 -8.73
C LEU A 92 -1.28 11.37 -10.21
N GLN A 93 0.00 11.06 -10.48
CA GLN A 93 0.49 10.82 -11.84
C GLN A 93 0.26 9.37 -12.30
N ASN A 94 0.18 8.44 -11.36
CA ASN A 94 -0.08 7.01 -11.62
C ASN A 94 -1.57 6.68 -11.75
N ALA A 95 -2.49 7.57 -11.37
CA ALA A 95 -3.93 7.38 -11.50
C ALA A 95 -4.43 7.41 -12.96
N THR A 96 -3.60 7.85 -13.90
CA THR A 96 -3.92 7.97 -15.33
C THR A 96 -3.32 6.86 -16.20
N ASP A 97 -2.58 5.90 -15.63
CA ASP A 97 -2.04 4.74 -16.35
C ASP A 97 -2.87 3.48 -16.06
N PRO A 98 -3.57 2.90 -17.06
CA PRO A 98 -4.40 1.71 -16.88
C PRO A 98 -3.63 0.45 -16.48
N ASN A 99 -2.30 0.41 -16.68
CA ASN A 99 -1.49 -0.80 -16.52
C ASN A 99 -0.58 -0.81 -15.28
N HIS A 100 -0.62 0.24 -14.45
CA HIS A 100 0.21 0.28 -13.24
C HIS A 100 -0.55 -0.26 -12.02
N PRO A 101 0.09 -1.04 -11.11
CA PRO A 101 -0.53 -1.47 -9.87
C PRO A 101 -0.93 -0.24 -9.03
N PRO A 102 -2.19 -0.15 -8.56
CA PRO A 102 -2.63 0.97 -7.74
C PRO A 102 -1.85 0.99 -6.42
N SER A 103 -1.01 2.02 -6.25
CA SER A 103 -0.33 2.30 -4.99
C SER A 103 -1.33 2.92 -4.02
N GLY A 104 -1.88 2.09 -3.14
CA GLY A 104 -2.80 2.51 -2.09
C GLY A 104 -4.20 1.99 -2.34
N LEU A 105 -4.79 1.43 -1.28
CA LEU A 105 -6.22 1.23 -1.18
C LEU A 105 -6.89 2.52 -1.64
N THR A 106 -7.48 2.54 -2.84
CA THR A 106 -8.59 3.47 -3.08
C THR A 106 -9.49 3.28 -1.87
N TYR A 107 -9.80 4.36 -1.15
CA TYR A 107 -10.51 4.38 0.13
C TYR A 107 -11.94 3.83 -0.01
N ASP A 108 -12.06 2.57 -0.40
CA ASP A 108 -13.27 1.79 -0.40
C ASP A 108 -13.37 1.22 1.00
N ASN A 109 -14.13 1.89 1.86
CA ASN A 109 -14.34 1.51 3.26
C ASN A 109 -14.90 0.09 3.40
N GLU A 110 -15.35 -0.52 2.31
CA GLU A 110 -15.83 -1.89 2.23
C GLU A 110 -14.70 -2.92 2.27
N LEU A 111 -13.46 -2.55 1.93
CA LEU A 111 -12.31 -3.46 1.85
C LEU A 111 -11.53 -3.50 3.18
N ALA A 112 -11.31 -4.72 3.68
CA ALA A 112 -10.54 -5.03 4.88
C ALA A 112 -9.04 -5.06 4.60
N SER A 113 -8.66 -5.69 3.48
CA SER A 113 -7.27 -5.86 3.06
C SER A 113 -7.20 -6.08 1.55
N LEU A 114 -6.06 -5.71 0.94
CA LEU A 114 -5.74 -6.05 -0.44
C LEU A 114 -4.79 -7.25 -0.45
N GLN A 115 -5.15 -8.29 -1.19
CA GLN A 115 -4.31 -9.46 -1.43
C GLN A 115 -3.89 -9.48 -2.89
N VAL A 116 -2.63 -9.81 -3.14
CA VAL A 116 -2.05 -9.90 -4.48
C VAL A 116 -1.54 -11.33 -4.66
N TRP A 117 -1.93 -11.95 -5.76
CA TRP A 117 -1.51 -13.30 -6.16
C TRP A 117 -0.91 -13.26 -7.54
N HIS A 118 0.15 -14.02 -7.74
CA HIS A 118 0.80 -14.22 -9.04
C HIS A 118 0.32 -15.53 -9.67
N VAL A 119 0.48 -15.64 -10.99
CA VAL A 119 0.18 -16.88 -11.70
C VAL A 119 1.04 -18.02 -11.13
N GLY A 120 0.38 -19.11 -10.75
CA GLY A 120 0.96 -20.25 -10.03
C GLY A 120 0.70 -20.21 -8.52
N ASP A 121 0.31 -19.08 -7.95
CA ASP A 121 0.00 -18.97 -6.53
C ASP A 121 -1.29 -19.70 -6.17
N GLY A 122 -1.26 -20.35 -5.01
CA GLY A 122 -2.46 -20.85 -4.36
C GLY A 122 -3.28 -19.69 -3.81
N LEU A 123 -4.56 -19.64 -4.18
CA LEU A 123 -5.52 -18.77 -3.54
C LEU A 123 -5.81 -19.32 -2.13
N PRO A 124 -6.27 -18.48 -1.19
CA PRO A 124 -6.71 -18.94 0.13
C PRO A 124 -7.65 -20.12 -0.05
N GLY A 125 -7.23 -21.30 0.40
CA GLY A 125 -7.84 -22.56 -0.03
C GLY A 125 -9.26 -22.71 0.52
N GLY A 126 -10.19 -23.10 -0.36
CA GLY A 126 -11.47 -23.67 0.05
C GLY A 126 -11.24 -24.93 0.89
N SER A 127 -12.25 -25.34 1.64
CA SER A 127 -12.18 -26.52 2.50
C SER A 127 -12.02 -27.80 1.67
N GLU A 128 -12.71 -27.88 0.53
CA GLU A 128 -12.73 -29.05 -0.36
C GLU A 128 -11.84 -28.90 -1.59
N TYR A 129 -11.62 -27.67 -2.06
CA TYR A 129 -10.93 -27.38 -3.31
C TYR A 129 -9.61 -26.64 -3.08
N VAL A 130 -8.62 -27.02 -3.89
CA VAL A 130 -7.40 -26.24 -4.07
C VAL A 130 -7.64 -25.30 -5.23
N LEU A 131 -7.62 -23.99 -4.95
CA LEU A 131 -7.75 -22.94 -5.95
C LEU A 131 -6.38 -22.36 -6.26
N THR A 132 -6.08 -22.20 -7.53
CA THR A 132 -4.80 -21.66 -8.02
C THR A 132 -5.03 -20.63 -9.10
N LEU A 133 -4.26 -19.56 -9.10
CA LEU A 133 -4.30 -18.61 -10.20
C LEU A 133 -3.53 -19.21 -11.38
N GLN A 134 -4.25 -19.72 -12.39
CA GLN A 134 -3.65 -20.48 -13.48
C GLN A 134 -3.04 -19.58 -14.56
N GLY A 135 -3.65 -18.42 -14.81
CA GLY A 135 -3.18 -17.53 -15.87
C GLY A 135 -3.98 -16.25 -15.96
N ILE A 136 -3.40 -15.27 -16.65
CA ILE A 136 -4.08 -14.03 -17.03
C ILE A 136 -4.12 -14.00 -18.54
N LYS A 137 -5.31 -13.79 -19.08
CA LYS A 137 -5.56 -13.81 -20.51
C LYS A 137 -6.24 -12.52 -20.93
N ARG A 138 -6.01 -12.17 -22.19
CA ARG A 138 -6.69 -11.05 -22.84
C ARG A 138 -7.83 -11.58 -23.69
N ARG A 139 -8.97 -10.90 -23.61
CA ARG A 139 -10.14 -11.17 -24.47
C ARG A 139 -9.86 -10.62 -25.87
N GLU A 140 -10.01 -11.47 -26.87
CA GLU A 140 -9.95 -11.04 -28.27
C GLU A 140 -11.10 -10.08 -28.58
N GLY A 141 -10.79 -8.94 -29.21
CA GLY A 141 -11.77 -7.93 -29.60
C GLY A 141 -12.33 -7.04 -28.47
N ALA A 142 -11.69 -6.98 -27.30
CA ALA A 142 -12.09 -6.05 -26.26
C ALA A 142 -11.59 -4.62 -26.53
N ASP A 143 -12.53 -3.68 -26.62
CA ASP A 143 -12.27 -2.26 -26.92
C ASP A 143 -11.75 -1.45 -25.72
N SER A 144 -11.93 -1.96 -24.49
CA SER A 144 -11.56 -1.27 -23.25
C SER A 144 -10.48 -2.03 -22.47
N PRO A 145 -9.41 -1.37 -21.98
CA PRO A 145 -8.38 -1.98 -21.13
C PRO A 145 -8.95 -2.68 -19.90
N ASP A 146 -10.00 -2.13 -19.29
CA ASP A 146 -10.58 -2.64 -18.04
C ASP A 146 -11.36 -3.96 -18.20
N THR A 147 -11.87 -4.23 -19.41
CA THR A 147 -12.59 -5.49 -19.71
C THR A 147 -11.79 -6.41 -20.63
N ALA A 148 -10.62 -5.96 -21.07
CA ALA A 148 -9.75 -6.73 -21.93
C ALA A 148 -9.05 -7.86 -21.16
N LEU A 149 -8.75 -7.69 -19.88
CA LEU A 149 -8.02 -8.67 -19.09
C LEU A 149 -8.94 -9.47 -18.17
N TYR A 150 -8.67 -10.77 -18.07
CA TYR A 150 -9.33 -11.65 -17.12
C TYR A 150 -8.33 -12.64 -16.51
N ALA A 151 -8.54 -12.96 -15.24
CA ALA A 151 -7.80 -13.98 -14.54
C ALA A 151 -8.55 -15.31 -14.62
N VAL A 152 -7.79 -16.39 -14.83
CA VAL A 152 -8.27 -17.76 -14.84
C VAL A 152 -7.85 -18.41 -13.52
N VAL A 153 -8.85 -18.80 -12.74
CA VAL A 153 -8.68 -19.51 -11.48
C VAL A 153 -8.98 -20.98 -11.73
N HIS A 154 -7.99 -21.84 -11.53
CA HIS A 154 -8.16 -23.28 -11.62
C HIS A 154 -8.54 -23.83 -10.25
N ALA A 155 -9.67 -24.53 -10.19
CA ALA A 155 -10.15 -25.22 -9.02
C ALA A 155 -10.06 -26.74 -9.24
N GLN A 156 -9.52 -27.44 -8.25
CA GLN A 156 -9.41 -28.90 -8.25
C GLN A 156 -9.74 -29.45 -6.87
N LEU A 157 -10.39 -30.61 -6.79
CA LEU A 157 -10.64 -31.26 -5.51
C LEU A 157 -9.33 -31.60 -4.79
N ARG A 158 -9.25 -31.24 -3.51
CA ARG A 158 -8.11 -31.58 -2.63
C ARG A 158 -7.99 -33.10 -2.48
N GLN A 159 -9.12 -33.79 -2.40
CA GLN A 159 -9.20 -35.25 -2.40
C GLN A 159 -10.07 -35.69 -3.57
N PRO A 160 -9.52 -36.44 -4.55
CA PRO A 160 -10.31 -36.97 -5.66
C PRO A 160 -11.47 -37.83 -5.15
N ARG A 161 -12.61 -37.75 -5.84
CA ARG A 161 -13.75 -38.62 -5.58
C ARG A 161 -13.44 -40.01 -6.12
N GLU A 162 -13.29 -40.96 -5.20
CA GLU A 162 -13.09 -42.36 -5.53
C GLU A 162 -14.43 -43.10 -5.62
N THR A 163 -14.67 -43.79 -6.72
CA THR A 163 -15.75 -44.77 -6.84
C THR A 163 -15.15 -46.17 -6.70
N ARG A 164 -15.60 -46.91 -5.68
CA ARG A 164 -15.18 -48.28 -5.44
C ARG A 164 -16.33 -49.25 -5.67
N LEU A 165 -16.09 -50.32 -6.42
CA LEU A 165 -17.01 -51.45 -6.57
C LEU A 165 -16.36 -52.68 -5.93
N LEU A 166 -17.06 -53.33 -5.00
CA LEU A 166 -16.55 -54.52 -4.28
C LEU A 166 -15.18 -54.29 -3.61
N GLY A 167 -14.92 -53.06 -3.13
CA GLY A 167 -13.66 -52.69 -2.49
C GLY A 167 -12.51 -52.34 -3.45
N GLN A 168 -12.67 -52.55 -4.76
CA GLN A 168 -11.70 -52.15 -5.78
C GLN A 168 -11.99 -50.75 -6.30
N LEU A 169 -10.93 -49.93 -6.46
CA LEU A 169 -11.03 -48.60 -7.06
C LEU A 169 -11.31 -48.71 -8.56
N VAL A 170 -12.45 -48.20 -9.00
CA VAL A 170 -12.90 -48.26 -10.40
C VAL A 170 -12.73 -46.92 -11.09
N ARG A 171 -12.90 -45.82 -10.35
CA ARG A 171 -12.77 -44.47 -10.87
C ARG A 171 -12.24 -43.53 -9.79
N SER A 172 -11.36 -42.62 -10.16
CA SER A 172 -10.91 -41.50 -9.35
C SER A 172 -11.14 -40.23 -10.17
N ASP A 173 -11.85 -39.26 -9.60
CA ASP A 173 -12.22 -38.02 -10.28
C ASP A 173 -11.74 -36.80 -9.50
N ALA A 174 -10.91 -35.96 -10.12
CA ALA A 174 -10.34 -34.78 -9.48
C ALA A 174 -11.18 -33.50 -9.70
N ASP A 175 -12.22 -33.59 -10.53
CA ASP A 175 -13.18 -32.51 -10.82
C ASP A 175 -12.54 -31.14 -11.17
N PRO A 176 -11.59 -31.09 -12.14
CA PRO A 176 -10.90 -29.86 -12.50
C PRO A 176 -11.80 -28.89 -13.26
N HIS A 177 -11.83 -27.63 -12.82
CA HIS A 177 -12.62 -26.57 -13.47
C HIS A 177 -11.85 -25.24 -13.53
N ASP A 178 -12.00 -24.54 -14.66
CA ASP A 178 -11.43 -23.21 -14.86
C ASP A 178 -12.52 -22.15 -14.72
N LEU A 179 -12.30 -21.20 -13.83
CA LEU A 179 -13.19 -20.09 -13.52
C LEU A 179 -12.56 -18.80 -14.03
N VAL A 180 -13.39 -17.89 -14.53
CA VAL A 180 -12.92 -16.63 -15.08
C VAL A 180 -13.45 -15.48 -14.24
N VAL A 181 -12.55 -14.57 -13.85
CA VAL A 181 -12.89 -13.34 -13.13
C VAL A 181 -12.31 -12.11 -13.81
N TYR A 182 -13.13 -11.06 -13.87
CA TYR A 182 -12.78 -9.75 -14.42
C TYR A 182 -12.59 -8.73 -13.31
N LYS A 183 -11.99 -7.59 -13.67
CA LYS A 183 -11.88 -6.43 -12.79
C LYS A 183 -13.27 -6.00 -12.27
N GLY A 184 -13.36 -5.74 -10.97
CA GLY A 184 -14.57 -5.30 -10.28
C GLY A 184 -15.54 -6.42 -9.88
N GLU A 185 -15.35 -7.64 -10.37
CA GLU A 185 -16.20 -8.77 -10.04
C GLU A 185 -15.90 -9.33 -8.65
N THR A 186 -16.92 -9.91 -8.02
CA THR A 186 -16.81 -10.53 -6.70
C THR A 186 -16.84 -12.04 -6.76
N PHE A 187 -16.11 -12.68 -5.86
CA PHE A 187 -16.06 -14.12 -5.70
C PHE A 187 -15.84 -14.50 -4.25
N ARG A 188 -16.37 -15.63 -3.81
CA ARG A 188 -16.26 -16.11 -2.43
C ARG A 188 -15.36 -17.33 -2.37
N ILE A 189 -14.46 -17.33 -1.37
CA ILE A 189 -13.67 -18.51 -1.01
C ILE A 189 -13.72 -18.70 0.51
N GLY A 190 -14.21 -19.85 0.95
CA GLY A 190 -14.53 -20.13 2.34
C GLY A 190 -15.47 -19.07 2.92
N HIS A 191 -15.02 -18.42 3.99
CA HIS A 191 -15.77 -17.35 4.67
C HIS A 191 -15.43 -15.95 4.15
N ALA A 192 -14.44 -15.82 3.26
CA ALA A 192 -13.96 -14.54 2.77
C ALA A 192 -14.58 -14.22 1.41
N LEU A 193 -15.11 -13.01 1.30
CA LEU A 193 -15.60 -12.47 0.03
C LEU A 193 -14.55 -11.53 -0.53
N TYR A 194 -14.21 -11.70 -1.80
CA TYR A 194 -13.19 -10.93 -2.50
C TYR A 194 -13.82 -10.15 -3.65
N ARG A 195 -13.30 -8.96 -3.90
CA ARG A 195 -13.60 -8.15 -5.10
C ARG A 195 -12.32 -7.90 -5.86
N VAL A 196 -12.28 -8.26 -7.14
CA VAL A 196 -11.12 -8.01 -8.00
C VAL A 196 -10.92 -6.51 -8.13
N ASN A 197 -9.75 -6.03 -7.74
CA ASN A 197 -9.36 -4.63 -7.86
C ASN A 197 -8.62 -4.36 -9.17
N TRP A 198 -7.63 -5.20 -9.49
CA TRP A 198 -6.85 -5.08 -10.73
C TRP A 198 -6.30 -6.42 -11.20
N ILE A 199 -5.96 -6.48 -12.49
CA ILE A 199 -5.39 -7.64 -13.18
C ILE A 199 -4.29 -7.09 -14.10
N SER A 200 -3.06 -7.60 -13.98
CA SER A 200 -1.96 -7.25 -14.90
C SER A 200 -1.46 -8.47 -15.64
N GLN A 201 -1.38 -8.36 -16.96
CA GLN A 201 -0.75 -9.36 -17.79
C GLN A 201 0.78 -9.30 -17.69
N ASP A 202 1.36 -8.11 -17.55
CA ASP A 202 2.81 -7.90 -17.55
C ASP A 202 3.46 -8.44 -16.28
N GLU A 203 2.80 -8.24 -15.14
CA GLU A 203 3.24 -8.77 -13.84
C GLU A 203 2.73 -10.19 -13.58
N ALA A 204 1.88 -10.73 -14.46
CA ALA A 204 1.17 -11.99 -14.27
C ALA A 204 0.52 -12.08 -12.88
N SER A 205 -0.16 -11.01 -12.48
CA SER A 205 -0.71 -10.85 -11.13
C SER A 205 -2.15 -10.36 -11.09
N LEU A 206 -2.88 -10.82 -10.09
CA LEU A 206 -4.24 -10.47 -9.74
C LEU A 206 -4.21 -9.85 -8.35
N ALA A 207 -4.91 -8.75 -8.14
CA ALA A 207 -5.22 -8.31 -6.79
C ALA A 207 -6.72 -8.24 -6.53
N ALA A 208 -7.12 -8.75 -5.38
CA ALA A 208 -8.47 -8.61 -4.89
C ALA A 208 -8.49 -8.06 -3.46
N GLY A 209 -9.47 -7.22 -3.18
CA GLY A 209 -9.76 -6.76 -1.85
C GLY A 209 -10.68 -7.73 -1.13
N ALA A 210 -10.32 -8.18 0.07
CA ALA A 210 -11.24 -8.91 0.94
C ALA A 210 -12.24 -7.93 1.56
N LEU A 211 -13.54 -8.20 1.47
CA LEU A 211 -14.58 -7.35 2.04
C LEU A 211 -14.65 -7.50 3.57
N ARG A 212 -14.90 -6.40 4.28
CA ARG A 212 -15.07 -6.37 5.74
C ARG A 212 -16.33 -7.09 6.21
N HIS A 213 -17.42 -6.93 5.45
CA HIS A 213 -18.73 -7.46 5.79
C HIS A 213 -19.22 -8.37 4.65
N PRO A 214 -18.72 -9.62 4.56
CA PRO A 214 -19.07 -10.53 3.46
C PRO A 214 -20.57 -10.85 3.41
N ASP A 215 -21.27 -10.79 4.55
CA ASP A 215 -22.71 -11.07 4.65
C ASP A 215 -23.59 -9.88 4.23
N ALA A 216 -23.03 -8.66 4.23
CA ALA A 216 -23.75 -7.45 3.82
C ALA A 216 -23.68 -7.22 2.29
N ALA A 217 -22.81 -7.95 1.60
CA ALA A 217 -22.62 -7.81 0.17
C ALA A 217 -23.76 -8.47 -0.61
N THR A 218 -24.51 -7.66 -1.36
CA THR A 218 -25.62 -8.12 -2.24
C THR A 218 -25.19 -8.32 -3.69
N GLN A 219 -23.89 -8.17 -3.98
CA GLN A 219 -23.35 -8.25 -5.34
C GLN A 219 -23.39 -9.70 -5.86
N SER A 220 -23.59 -9.85 -7.18
CA SER A 220 -23.61 -11.17 -7.83
C SER A 220 -22.22 -11.80 -7.79
N LEU A 221 -22.14 -13.03 -7.25
CA LEU A 221 -20.90 -13.79 -7.16
C LEU A 221 -20.60 -14.49 -8.48
N LYS A 222 -19.37 -14.38 -8.95
CA LYS A 222 -18.88 -15.15 -10.10
C LYS A 222 -18.75 -16.63 -9.79
N PHE A 223 -18.24 -16.92 -8.60
CA PHE A 223 -18.18 -18.26 -8.04
C PHE A 223 -18.19 -18.21 -6.52
N ASP A 224 -18.57 -19.34 -5.92
CA ASP A 224 -18.60 -19.57 -4.49
C ASP A 224 -18.01 -20.96 -4.20
N TYR A 225 -16.88 -20.99 -3.50
CA TYR A 225 -16.23 -22.23 -3.05
C TYR A 225 -16.12 -22.21 -1.52
N PRO A 226 -16.81 -23.11 -0.80
CA PRO A 226 -16.76 -23.17 0.66
C PRO A 226 -15.45 -23.72 1.22
#